data_AF-A0A9Y0ZEY5-F1
#
_entry.id   AF-A0A9Y0ZEY5-F1
#
_cell.length_a   1.000
_cell.length_b   1.000
_cell.length_c   1.000
_cell.angle_alpha   90.00
_cell.angle_beta   90.00
_cell.angle_gamma   90.00
#
_symmetry.space_group_name_H-M   'P 1'
#
loop_
_entity.id
_entity.type
_entity.pdbx_description
1 polymer ?
#
loop_
_entity_poly.entity_id
_entity_poly.type
_entity_poly.pdbx_seq_one_letter_code
_entity_poly.pdbx_strand_id
1 'polypeptide(L)'
;MYCYSISSPAGATIAYHEKTSIYTKETREGMPKIPSFGILPLIKTQQASHLRKLRMTIVKKQSTKTSSPLSPSFLSALASKASHFIHSSISNVISPPIQPWVDPDQVLTGNFAPVEEMGPTECPVVEGQLPPSLNGTAYLRNGSNPQLRPRRALQYFEADGMIHSLHFSSDGRAIYSSRYVETYKYKIERKNGAATIPNFMAGFYGLIDVARFFGLLGQILRGRLSVMEGFGGANTSVAFFGKKLMALCESDLPYIITLTEDGDIKTLKRWDFDRRVMANMTAHPKFDEDTKEAFAFRYNMFCPFLTFFRFDENGVKHEDVNITSLKQPCLIHDFAITKRFVVFDETQLVFSVAKMMLGRGSIVDHNPKKIPRIGVLPRYATNDSDLKWFYVPGFNGFHLVNAWENEEDEIEILGTNVLSLGNILVKRVTTSLDKVTINMQTGEISRKVLSPRNLEFGAINSSYAGKRNRYAYFAVMEEVPKTSGVVKIDLETGREVGIRFYGVGSFGGEPLFVRKDAENGASPVDEDDGYVISYVHNENTEESRFLVMDAKSPELEIVAAIKMPRRVPYGFHGLFLSKEELSNIRVHTP
;
A
#
# COMPACT_ATOMS: atom_id res chain seq x y z
N MET A 1 33.96 37.35 -11.73
CA MET A 1 33.31 38.44 -10.98
C MET A 1 31.85 38.05 -10.83
N TYR A 2 31.27 37.72 -9.66
CA TYR A 2 31.65 37.87 -8.26
C TYR A 2 31.46 36.52 -7.53
N CYS A 3 32.47 36.12 -6.75
CA CYS A 3 32.41 35.03 -5.77
C CYS A 3 31.83 35.57 -4.45
N TYR A 4 31.09 34.73 -3.71
CA TYR A 4 31.03 34.84 -2.25
C TYR A 4 31.07 33.45 -1.61
N SER A 5 32.22 33.16 -1.00
CA SER A 5 32.42 32.20 0.08
C SER A 5 32.23 32.92 1.41
N ILE A 6 31.60 32.27 2.41
CA ILE A 6 31.79 32.63 3.81
C ILE A 6 31.98 31.33 4.61
N SER A 7 33.21 31.15 5.08
CA SER A 7 33.62 30.25 6.15
C SER A 7 33.90 31.07 7.40
N SER A 8 33.50 30.60 8.59
CA SER A 8 34.28 30.71 9.87
C SER A 8 33.52 30.15 11.08
N PRO A 9 34.19 29.86 12.23
CA PRO A 9 34.03 28.61 12.96
C PRO A 9 33.62 28.79 14.43
N ALA A 10 33.22 27.72 15.11
CA ALA A 10 33.46 27.52 16.54
C ALA A 10 33.09 26.08 16.94
N GLY A 11 34.03 25.38 17.55
CA GLY A 11 33.90 24.01 18.02
C GLY A 11 32.94 23.84 19.19
N ALA A 12 32.33 22.66 19.22
CA ALA A 12 31.88 22.01 20.44
C ALA A 12 32.05 20.50 20.23
N THR A 13 33.16 19.99 20.78
CA THR A 13 33.40 18.57 21.01
C THR A 13 32.31 18.05 21.95
N ILE A 14 31.52 17.07 21.53
CA ILE A 14 30.74 16.23 22.44
C ILE A 14 31.13 14.80 22.18
N ALA A 15 31.77 14.22 23.19
CA ALA A 15 32.29 12.87 23.22
C ALA A 15 31.16 11.83 23.19
N TYR A 16 31.36 10.79 22.38
CA TYR A 16 30.61 9.55 22.44
C TYR A 16 31.02 8.79 23.71
N HIS A 17 30.04 8.43 24.55
CA HIS A 17 30.22 7.40 25.55
C HIS A 17 29.51 6.12 25.08
N GLU A 18 30.30 5.19 24.57
CA GLU A 18 29.95 3.77 24.57
C GLU A 18 29.75 3.31 26.02
N LYS A 19 28.65 2.61 26.27
CA LYS A 19 28.53 1.67 27.39
C LYS A 19 28.15 0.31 26.84
N THR A 20 29.18 -0.49 26.62
CA THR A 20 29.14 -1.93 26.81
C THR A 20 28.78 -2.24 28.25
N SER A 21 27.75 -3.04 28.47
CA SER A 21 27.56 -3.74 29.74
C SER A 21 26.90 -5.09 29.47
N ILE A 22 27.77 -6.10 29.40
CA ILE A 22 27.49 -7.50 29.70
C ILE A 22 27.08 -7.55 31.18
N TYR A 23 25.95 -8.16 31.55
CA TYR A 23 25.84 -8.87 32.82
C TYR A 23 24.87 -10.06 32.75
N THR A 24 25.31 -11.07 33.50
CA THR A 24 24.99 -12.48 33.63
C THR A 24 23.64 -12.81 34.30
N LYS A 25 23.20 -14.05 34.05
CA LYS A 25 22.29 -14.87 34.86
C LYS A 25 22.59 -14.79 36.36
N GLU A 26 21.55 -14.63 37.18
CA GLU A 26 21.43 -15.28 38.49
C GLU A 26 19.97 -15.38 38.94
N THR A 27 19.71 -16.35 39.81
CA THR A 27 18.44 -17.05 40.08
C THR A 27 17.66 -16.55 41.32
N ARG A 28 16.33 -16.70 41.25
CA ARG A 28 15.29 -16.94 42.30
C ARG A 28 15.58 -16.59 43.78
N GLU A 29 14.71 -15.79 44.39
CA GLU A 29 13.67 -16.16 45.40
C GLU A 29 13.07 -14.92 46.10
N GLY A 30 11.78 -14.97 46.47
CA GLY A 30 11.20 -14.11 47.51
C GLY A 30 10.04 -13.19 47.09
N MET A 31 8.79 -13.68 47.13
CA MET A 31 7.58 -12.83 47.20
C MET A 31 7.41 -12.23 48.59
N PRO A 32 6.81 -11.03 48.69
CA PRO A 32 5.78 -10.81 49.71
C PRO A 32 4.47 -10.21 49.18
N LYS A 33 3.42 -10.48 49.97
CA LYS A 33 1.99 -10.36 49.73
C LYS A 33 1.47 -8.93 49.53
N ILE A 34 0.44 -8.82 48.70
CA ILE A 34 -0.44 -7.65 48.50
C ILE A 34 -1.51 -7.62 49.61
N PRO A 35 -1.80 -6.46 50.24
CA PRO A 35 -3.04 -6.28 50.99
C PRO A 35 -4.08 -5.47 50.19
N SER A 36 -5.30 -5.99 50.23
CA SER A 36 -6.56 -5.46 49.72
C SER A 36 -7.10 -4.27 50.54
N PHE A 37 -7.69 -3.28 49.88
CA PHE A 37 -8.69 -2.34 50.43
C PHE A 37 -9.70 -2.06 49.31
N GLY A 38 -11.02 -2.09 49.47
CA GLY A 38 -11.85 -1.82 50.64
C GLY A 38 -12.73 -0.60 50.33
N ILE A 39 -14.05 -0.82 50.22
CA ILE A 39 -15.07 0.09 49.66
C ILE A 39 -15.78 0.92 50.76
N LEU A 40 -16.15 2.19 50.43
CA LEU A 40 -17.15 3.11 51.07
C LEU A 40 -16.82 3.73 52.47
N PRO A 41 -17.55 4.76 53.01
CA PRO A 41 -18.34 5.88 52.42
C PRO A 41 -18.31 7.26 53.20
N LEU A 42 -19.13 8.23 52.72
CA LEU A 42 -20.03 9.14 53.48
C LEU A 42 -19.55 10.55 54.00
N ILE A 43 -20.19 11.59 53.40
CA ILE A 43 -20.93 12.74 53.99
C ILE A 43 -20.24 13.95 54.69
N LYS A 44 -20.55 15.14 54.10
CA LYS A 44 -20.96 16.49 54.60
C LYS A 44 -20.63 16.87 56.07
N THR A 45 -20.28 18.11 56.45
CA THR A 45 -20.86 19.46 56.26
C THR A 45 -19.86 20.43 56.95
N GLN A 46 -19.62 21.68 56.56
CA GLN A 46 -20.37 22.89 56.97
C GLN A 46 -19.57 24.12 56.48
N GLN A 47 -20.23 25.09 55.84
CA GLN A 47 -20.28 26.50 56.28
C GLN A 47 -21.14 27.33 55.32
N ALA A 48 -22.39 27.57 55.72
CA ALA A 48 -23.14 28.79 55.45
C ALA A 48 -22.58 29.86 56.43
N SER A 49 -22.67 31.18 56.30
CA SER A 49 -23.55 32.11 55.58
C SER A 49 -23.00 33.53 55.89
N HIS A 50 -23.09 34.49 54.98
CA HIS A 50 -23.47 35.86 55.36
C HIS A 50 -24.04 36.64 54.18
N LEU A 51 -25.36 36.80 54.21
CA LEU A 51 -26.14 37.79 53.47
C LEU A 51 -26.51 38.90 54.46
N ARG A 52 -26.18 40.16 54.15
CA ARG A 52 -27.04 41.37 54.17
C ARG A 52 -26.34 42.66 54.59
N LYS A 53 -26.78 43.73 53.91
CA LYS A 53 -26.77 45.16 54.23
C LYS A 53 -25.49 45.94 53.93
N LEU A 54 -25.51 46.62 52.78
CA LEU A 54 -25.17 48.05 52.73
C LEU A 54 -26.20 48.81 51.89
N ARG A 55 -26.95 49.65 52.62
CA ARG A 55 -27.76 50.77 52.15
C ARG A 55 -26.87 52.01 52.33
N MET A 56 -26.88 52.93 51.35
CA MET A 56 -26.34 54.31 51.32
C MET A 56 -25.56 54.50 50.01
N THR A 57 -25.74 55.49 49.15
CA THR A 57 -26.60 56.68 49.12
C THR A 57 -26.71 57.07 47.64
N ILE A 58 -27.91 57.45 47.21
CA ILE A 58 -28.15 57.99 45.86
C ILE A 58 -27.48 59.36 45.78
N VAL A 59 -26.47 59.49 44.91
CA VAL A 59 -26.09 60.79 44.34
C VAL A 59 -26.41 60.75 42.85
N LYS A 60 -27.42 61.53 42.46
CA LYS A 60 -27.78 61.79 41.06
C LYS A 60 -26.55 62.31 40.31
N LYS A 61 -26.04 61.54 39.35
CA LYS A 61 -25.26 62.10 38.24
C LYS A 61 -26.05 61.83 36.96
N GLN A 62 -26.78 62.84 36.50
CA GLN A 62 -27.36 62.86 35.16
C GLN A 62 -26.21 62.76 34.15
N SER A 63 -26.12 61.63 33.47
CA SER A 63 -25.39 61.49 32.22
C SER A 63 -26.38 60.96 31.19
N THR A 64 -26.86 61.87 30.36
CA THR A 64 -27.62 61.57 29.16
C THR A 64 -26.68 60.90 28.15
N LYS A 65 -26.69 59.56 28.10
CA LYS A 65 -26.28 58.81 26.91
C LYS A 65 -27.53 58.18 26.30
N THR A 66 -28.03 58.85 25.28
CA THR A 66 -28.94 58.28 24.29
C THR A 66 -28.24 57.08 23.66
N SER A 67 -28.68 55.86 23.98
CA SER A 67 -28.37 54.71 23.14
C SER A 67 -29.38 54.73 22.00
N SER A 68 -28.92 55.00 20.79
CA SER A 68 -29.70 54.78 19.59
C SER A 68 -30.01 53.27 19.47
N PRO A 69 -31.23 52.88 19.08
CA PRO A 69 -31.50 51.49 18.77
C PRO A 69 -30.59 51.08 17.61
N LEU A 70 -29.90 49.96 17.76
CA LEU A 70 -29.07 49.38 16.69
C LEU A 70 -29.92 49.24 15.43
N SER A 71 -29.40 49.67 14.28
CA SER A 71 -30.16 49.61 13.03
C SER A 71 -30.55 48.15 12.72
N PRO A 72 -31.73 47.90 12.13
CA PRO A 72 -32.16 46.56 11.74
C PRO A 72 -31.13 45.84 10.84
N SER A 73 -30.40 46.60 10.01
CA SER A 73 -29.31 46.10 9.18
C SER A 73 -28.10 45.60 9.98
N PHE A 74 -27.74 46.28 11.09
CA PHE A 74 -26.66 45.86 11.96
C PHE A 74 -27.05 44.62 12.78
N LEU A 75 -28.29 44.58 13.29
CA LEU A 75 -28.82 43.40 13.99
C LEU A 75 -28.93 42.19 13.06
N SER A 76 -29.35 42.38 11.81
CA SER A 76 -29.39 41.33 10.78
C SER A 76 -27.98 40.84 10.43
N ALA A 77 -27.00 41.73 10.30
CA ALA A 77 -25.61 41.35 10.03
C ALA A 77 -24.99 40.60 11.22
N LEU A 78 -25.29 41.00 12.45
CA LEU A 78 -24.85 40.32 13.66
C LEU A 78 -25.51 38.94 13.81
N ALA A 79 -26.81 38.83 13.53
CA ALA A 79 -27.54 37.57 13.52
C ALA A 79 -27.06 36.62 12.41
N SER A 80 -26.75 37.14 11.22
CA SER A 80 -26.14 36.37 10.13
C SER A 80 -24.75 35.88 10.52
N LYS A 81 -23.89 36.73 11.12
CA LYS A 81 -22.57 36.31 11.61
C LYS A 81 -22.66 35.28 12.74
N ALA A 82 -23.59 35.46 13.68
CA ALA A 82 -23.84 34.49 14.75
C ALA A 82 -24.39 33.17 14.22
N SER A 83 -25.31 33.22 13.25
CA SER A 83 -25.84 32.04 12.56
C SER A 83 -24.75 31.32 11.78
N HIS A 84 -23.91 32.04 11.04
CA HIS A 84 -22.73 31.48 10.36
C HIS A 84 -21.74 30.88 11.36
N PHE A 85 -21.49 31.52 12.50
CA PHE A 85 -20.60 31.00 13.55
C PHE A 85 -21.15 29.75 14.23
N ILE A 86 -22.47 29.72 14.51
CA ILE A 86 -23.15 28.54 15.06
C ILE A 86 -23.15 27.42 14.03
N HIS A 87 -23.50 27.73 12.77
CA HIS A 87 -23.49 26.76 11.67
C HIS A 87 -22.07 26.24 11.41
N SER A 88 -21.05 27.08 11.43
CA SER A 88 -19.65 26.66 11.26
C SER A 88 -19.19 25.83 12.45
N SER A 89 -19.57 26.18 13.68
CA SER A 89 -19.21 25.42 14.88
C SER A 89 -19.89 24.04 14.89
N ILE A 90 -21.19 23.98 14.55
CA ILE A 90 -21.95 22.74 14.41
C ILE A 90 -21.39 21.91 13.24
N SER A 91 -21.12 22.54 12.09
CA SER A 91 -20.51 21.87 10.93
C SER A 91 -19.13 21.32 11.25
N ASN A 92 -18.30 22.04 12.02
CA ASN A 92 -16.96 21.57 12.41
C ASN A 92 -17.00 20.41 13.43
N VAL A 93 -18.06 20.31 14.24
CA VAL A 93 -18.29 19.17 15.14
C VAL A 93 -18.82 17.95 14.37
N ILE A 94 -19.70 18.18 13.40
CA ILE A 94 -20.34 17.13 12.60
C ILE A 94 -19.42 16.59 11.50
N SER A 95 -18.61 17.46 10.91
CA SER A 95 -17.68 17.22 9.80
C SER A 95 -16.48 18.15 9.91
N PRO A 96 -15.52 17.85 10.81
CA PRO A 96 -14.28 18.58 10.89
C PRO A 96 -13.56 18.57 9.53
N PRO A 97 -12.70 19.57 9.27
CA PRO A 97 -11.79 19.55 8.13
C PRO A 97 -11.00 18.25 8.12
N ILE A 98 -10.98 17.60 6.95
CA ILE A 98 -10.15 16.41 6.73
C ILE A 98 -8.72 16.84 6.42
N GLN A 99 -7.79 15.94 6.69
CA GLN A 99 -6.37 16.23 6.45
C GLN A 99 -6.08 16.23 4.94
N PRO A 100 -5.13 17.05 4.44
CA PRO A 100 -4.88 17.16 3.00
C PRO A 100 -4.56 15.83 2.30
N TRP A 101 -3.87 14.91 2.96
CA TRP A 101 -3.50 13.61 2.36
C TRP A 101 -4.67 12.61 2.27
N VAL A 102 -5.85 12.97 2.78
CA VAL A 102 -7.09 12.20 2.57
C VAL A 102 -8.21 13.05 1.98
N ASP A 103 -7.94 14.32 1.64
CA ASP A 103 -8.90 15.19 0.99
C ASP A 103 -8.95 14.86 -0.50
N PRO A 104 -10.10 14.44 -1.08
CA PRO A 104 -10.20 14.17 -2.50
C PRO A 104 -9.74 15.34 -3.40
N ASP A 105 -9.88 16.60 -2.94
CA ASP A 105 -9.39 17.78 -3.69
C ASP A 105 -7.88 17.91 -3.76
N GLN A 106 -7.16 17.22 -2.89
CA GLN A 106 -5.70 17.24 -2.80
C GLN A 106 -5.11 15.91 -3.29
N VAL A 107 -5.75 14.80 -2.92
CA VAL A 107 -5.34 13.44 -3.29
C VAL A 107 -5.43 13.22 -4.80
N LEU A 108 -6.46 13.77 -5.46
CA LEU A 108 -6.72 13.54 -6.89
C LEU A 108 -6.22 14.69 -7.77
N THR A 109 -5.06 15.25 -7.44
CA THR A 109 -4.41 16.33 -8.19
C THR A 109 -3.27 15.84 -9.06
N GLY A 110 -2.95 16.58 -10.13
CA GLY A 110 -1.88 16.22 -11.05
C GLY A 110 -2.08 14.82 -11.64
N ASN A 111 -1.01 14.02 -11.69
CA ASN A 111 -1.10 12.68 -12.27
C ASN A 111 -1.79 11.63 -11.37
N PHE A 112 -2.22 11.99 -10.16
CA PHE A 112 -3.12 11.15 -9.34
C PHE A 112 -4.59 11.28 -9.73
N ALA A 113 -4.94 12.29 -10.54
CA ALA A 113 -6.31 12.50 -10.99
C ALA A 113 -6.79 11.31 -11.84
N PRO A 114 -8.08 10.93 -11.77
CA PRO A 114 -8.61 9.82 -12.54
C PRO A 114 -8.60 10.09 -14.05
N VAL A 115 -8.65 9.02 -14.83
CA VAL A 115 -8.85 9.04 -16.29
C VAL A 115 -10.04 8.17 -16.67
N GLU A 116 -10.62 8.46 -17.84
CA GLU A 116 -11.67 7.63 -18.43
C GLU A 116 -11.10 6.36 -19.07
N GLU A 117 -11.95 5.39 -19.34
CA GLU A 117 -11.58 4.19 -20.08
C GLU A 117 -11.14 4.52 -21.51
N MET A 118 -10.32 3.66 -22.10
CA MET A 118 -9.85 3.80 -23.48
C MET A 118 -9.78 2.41 -24.11
N GLY A 119 -10.43 2.23 -25.26
CA GLY A 119 -10.34 0.97 -26.01
C GLY A 119 -8.97 0.78 -26.64
N PRO A 120 -8.73 -0.40 -27.25
CA PRO A 120 -7.50 -0.70 -27.96
C PRO A 120 -7.10 0.43 -28.92
N THR A 121 -5.94 1.01 -28.68
CA THR A 121 -5.42 2.17 -29.40
C THR A 121 -3.95 1.94 -29.71
N GLU A 122 -3.58 2.01 -30.99
CA GLU A 122 -2.20 1.88 -31.41
C GLU A 122 -1.36 3.08 -30.94
N CYS A 123 -0.14 2.79 -30.47
CA CYS A 123 0.76 3.75 -29.87
C CYS A 123 2.06 3.83 -30.67
N PRO A 124 2.51 5.03 -31.09
CA PRO A 124 3.74 5.14 -31.87
C PRO A 124 4.98 4.97 -30.99
N VAL A 125 5.96 4.25 -31.52
CA VAL A 125 7.34 4.25 -31.00
C VAL A 125 8.00 5.57 -31.43
N VAL A 126 8.41 6.38 -30.46
CA VAL A 126 8.96 7.73 -30.69
C VAL A 126 10.48 7.80 -30.51
N GLU A 127 11.08 6.77 -29.91
CA GLU A 127 12.51 6.63 -29.71
C GLU A 127 12.89 5.16 -29.84
N GLY A 128 14.01 4.87 -30.49
CA GLY A 128 14.54 3.51 -30.64
C GLY A 128 13.64 2.57 -31.44
N GLN A 129 13.70 1.28 -31.15
CA GLN A 129 12.93 0.23 -31.82
C GLN A 129 12.48 -0.82 -30.80
N LEU A 130 11.23 -1.28 -30.94
CA LEU A 130 10.72 -2.32 -30.05
C LEU A 130 11.48 -3.63 -30.26
N PRO A 131 12.02 -4.24 -29.19
CA PRO A 131 12.68 -5.53 -29.31
C PRO A 131 11.74 -6.62 -29.83
N PRO A 132 12.16 -7.44 -30.81
CA PRO A 132 11.35 -8.55 -31.33
C PRO A 132 10.91 -9.56 -30.27
N SER A 133 11.67 -9.69 -29.17
CA SER A 133 11.33 -10.56 -28.04
C SER A 133 10.03 -10.15 -27.33
N LEU A 134 9.59 -8.89 -27.47
CA LEU A 134 8.32 -8.42 -26.91
C LEU A 134 7.12 -8.73 -27.80
N ASN A 135 7.29 -9.08 -29.08
CA ASN A 135 6.16 -9.32 -29.98
C ASN A 135 5.28 -10.45 -29.41
N GLY A 136 3.96 -10.32 -29.47
CA GLY A 136 3.02 -11.32 -28.93
C GLY A 136 2.96 -11.41 -27.39
N THR A 137 3.46 -10.40 -26.66
CA THR A 137 3.41 -10.32 -25.19
C THR A 137 2.51 -9.19 -24.71
N ALA A 138 2.27 -9.09 -23.40
CA ALA A 138 1.53 -7.96 -22.85
C ALA A 138 2.05 -7.54 -21.48
N TYR A 139 2.08 -6.23 -21.24
CA TYR A 139 2.22 -5.67 -19.90
C TYR A 139 0.87 -5.18 -19.40
N LEU A 140 0.56 -5.48 -18.14
CA LEU A 140 -0.63 -5.00 -17.44
C LEU A 140 -0.19 -4.34 -16.14
N ARG A 141 -0.72 -3.17 -15.82
CA ARG A 141 -0.48 -2.50 -14.54
C ARG A 141 -1.81 -2.12 -13.90
N ASN A 142 -1.97 -2.47 -12.64
CA ASN A 142 -3.12 -2.05 -11.84
C ASN A 142 -2.84 -0.69 -11.17
N GLY A 143 -3.90 -0.03 -10.73
CA GLY A 143 -3.80 1.23 -10.04
C GLY A 143 -5.14 1.76 -9.58
N SER A 144 -5.06 2.76 -8.71
CA SER A 144 -6.23 3.45 -8.20
C SER A 144 -6.72 4.52 -9.16
N ASN A 145 -8.01 4.46 -9.49
CA ASN A 145 -8.68 5.40 -10.36
C ASN A 145 -10.14 5.54 -9.88
N PRO A 146 -10.52 6.51 -9.04
CA PRO A 146 -11.91 6.64 -8.60
C PRO A 146 -12.84 6.93 -9.78
N GLN A 147 -13.87 6.11 -10.00
CA GLN A 147 -14.88 6.39 -11.05
C GLN A 147 -15.80 7.55 -10.67
N LEU A 148 -15.98 7.77 -9.37
CA LEU A 148 -16.87 8.76 -8.82
C LEU A 148 -16.14 9.47 -7.69
N ARG A 149 -16.27 10.79 -7.66
CA ARG A 149 -15.63 11.60 -6.64
C ARG A 149 -16.24 11.34 -5.26
N PRO A 150 -15.46 10.90 -4.26
CA PRO A 150 -15.96 10.74 -2.89
C PRO A 150 -16.31 12.08 -2.26
N ARG A 151 -17.34 12.10 -1.42
CA ARG A 151 -17.75 13.29 -0.65
C ARG A 151 -16.98 13.48 0.65
N ARG A 152 -16.23 12.46 1.07
CA ARG A 152 -15.53 12.36 2.36
C ARG A 152 -14.11 11.89 2.09
N ALA A 153 -13.37 11.62 3.17
CA ALA A 153 -11.98 11.20 3.11
C ALA A 153 -11.78 10.06 2.09
N LEU A 154 -10.76 10.18 1.26
CA LEU A 154 -10.31 9.18 0.31
C LEU A 154 -8.81 8.99 0.49
N GLN A 155 -8.38 7.75 0.68
CA GLN A 155 -6.99 7.39 0.54
C GLN A 155 -6.75 6.89 -0.89
N TYR A 156 -5.61 7.27 -1.49
CA TYR A 156 -5.32 6.87 -2.87
C TYR A 156 -5.35 5.33 -3.03
N PHE A 157 -4.91 4.56 -2.03
CA PHE A 157 -4.93 3.09 -2.05
C PHE A 157 -6.32 2.43 -2.06
N GLU A 158 -7.42 3.18 -1.87
CA GLU A 158 -8.75 2.61 -1.64
C GLU A 158 -9.76 2.82 -2.79
N ALA A 159 -9.39 3.58 -3.82
CA ALA A 159 -10.30 3.83 -4.93
C ALA A 159 -10.49 2.62 -5.86
N ASP A 160 -11.39 2.73 -6.83
CA ASP A 160 -11.66 1.68 -7.82
C ASP A 160 -10.41 1.33 -8.64
N GLY A 161 -10.26 0.05 -8.98
CA GLY A 161 -9.15 -0.45 -9.78
C GLY A 161 -9.35 -0.20 -11.26
N MET A 162 -8.29 0.25 -11.92
CA MET A 162 -8.23 0.39 -13.37
C MET A 162 -6.96 -0.25 -13.90
N ILE A 163 -7.13 -1.19 -14.83
CA ILE A 163 -6.03 -1.87 -15.50
C ILE A 163 -5.62 -1.04 -16.71
N HIS A 164 -4.33 -0.78 -16.81
CA HIS A 164 -3.69 -0.25 -18.01
C HIS A 164 -2.92 -1.40 -18.66
N SER A 165 -3.20 -1.68 -19.93
CA SER A 165 -2.49 -2.71 -20.69
C SER A 165 -1.74 -2.10 -21.87
N LEU A 166 -0.59 -2.68 -22.17
CA LEU A 166 0.15 -2.48 -23.39
C LEU A 166 0.41 -3.86 -24.01
N HIS A 167 -0.39 -4.20 -25.02
CA HIS A 167 -0.27 -5.44 -25.79
C HIS A 167 0.69 -5.20 -26.96
N PHE A 168 1.75 -5.98 -27.01
CA PHE A 168 2.68 -6.00 -28.12
C PHE A 168 2.20 -7.06 -29.10
N SER A 169 1.58 -6.62 -30.18
CA SER A 169 1.06 -7.50 -31.23
C SER A 169 2.18 -8.28 -31.94
N SER A 170 1.82 -9.38 -32.59
CA SER A 170 2.79 -10.24 -33.29
C SER A 170 3.47 -9.55 -34.49
N ASP A 171 2.84 -8.53 -35.06
CA ASP A 171 3.36 -7.68 -36.13
C ASP A 171 4.17 -6.47 -35.59
N GLY A 172 4.45 -6.43 -34.29
CA GLY A 172 5.36 -5.45 -33.68
C GLY A 172 4.74 -4.11 -33.31
N ARG A 173 3.41 -3.99 -33.33
CA ARG A 173 2.70 -2.77 -32.89
C ARG A 173 2.42 -2.81 -31.40
N ALA A 174 2.47 -1.65 -30.75
CA ALA A 174 2.08 -1.48 -29.36
C ALA A 174 0.63 -0.97 -29.28
N ILE A 175 -0.24 -1.71 -28.60
CA ILE A 175 -1.67 -1.41 -28.48
C ILE A 175 -1.98 -1.18 -27.00
N TYR A 176 -2.41 0.03 -26.69
CA TYR A 176 -2.80 0.43 -25.34
C TYR A 176 -4.31 0.28 -25.14
N SER A 177 -4.71 -0.21 -23.98
CA SER A 177 -6.10 -0.18 -23.53
C SER A 177 -6.16 0.08 -22.03
N SER A 178 -7.30 0.60 -21.56
CA SER A 178 -7.52 0.74 -20.13
C SER A 178 -8.99 0.64 -19.74
N ARG A 179 -9.27 -0.18 -18.72
CA ARG A 179 -10.61 -0.55 -18.27
C ARG A 179 -10.70 -0.61 -16.75
N TYR A 180 -11.85 -0.25 -16.21
CA TYR A 180 -12.14 -0.52 -14.81
C TYR A 180 -12.26 -2.02 -14.57
N VAL A 181 -11.82 -2.45 -13.38
CA VAL A 181 -12.22 -3.77 -12.87
C VAL A 181 -13.65 -3.62 -12.35
N GLU A 182 -14.59 -4.36 -12.95
CA GLU A 182 -16.00 -4.23 -12.61
C GLU A 182 -16.36 -4.96 -11.30
N THR A 183 -15.85 -4.44 -10.19
CA THR A 183 -16.11 -4.98 -8.85
C THR A 183 -17.56 -4.78 -8.41
N TYR A 184 -17.98 -5.52 -7.38
CA TYR A 184 -19.31 -5.32 -6.78
C TYR A 184 -19.49 -3.88 -6.27
N LYS A 185 -18.48 -3.33 -5.58
CA LYS A 185 -18.41 -1.91 -5.19
C LYS A 185 -18.61 -1.01 -6.40
N TYR A 186 -17.82 -1.23 -7.46
CA TYR A 186 -17.87 -0.42 -8.67
C TYR A 186 -19.27 -0.39 -9.29
N LYS A 187 -19.90 -1.57 -9.46
CA LYS A 187 -21.24 -1.71 -10.07
C LYS A 187 -22.32 -1.00 -9.27
N ILE A 188 -22.30 -1.09 -7.95
CA ILE A 188 -23.29 -0.44 -7.08
C ILE A 188 -23.15 1.07 -7.12
N GLU A 189 -21.94 1.58 -6.97
CA GLU A 189 -21.70 3.02 -6.91
C GLU A 189 -22.04 3.67 -8.26
N ARG A 190 -21.70 3.00 -9.37
CA ARG A 190 -22.08 3.43 -10.72
C ARG A 190 -23.60 3.47 -10.89
N LYS A 191 -24.31 2.43 -10.44
CA LYS A 191 -25.78 2.39 -10.46
C LYS A 191 -26.41 3.50 -9.62
N ASN A 192 -25.81 3.84 -8.49
CA ASN A 192 -26.31 4.88 -7.58
C ASN A 192 -25.90 6.29 -7.99
N GLY A 193 -24.94 6.45 -8.92
CA GLY A 193 -24.37 7.73 -9.32
C GLY A 193 -23.59 8.43 -8.20
N ALA A 194 -23.15 7.70 -7.17
CA ALA A 194 -22.42 8.25 -6.03
C ALA A 194 -21.52 7.22 -5.35
N ALA A 195 -20.38 7.68 -4.84
CA ALA A 195 -19.52 6.91 -3.93
C ALA A 195 -20.26 6.73 -2.59
N THR A 196 -20.73 5.51 -2.34
CA THR A 196 -21.60 5.14 -1.22
C THR A 196 -20.92 4.21 -0.23
N ILE A 197 -19.93 3.44 -0.67
CA ILE A 197 -19.13 2.58 0.22
C ILE A 197 -18.15 3.47 1.01
N PRO A 198 -18.09 3.36 2.35
CA PRO A 198 -17.13 4.10 3.16
C PRO A 198 -15.69 3.69 2.86
N ASN A 199 -14.79 4.67 2.92
CA ASN A 199 -13.35 4.49 2.79
C ASN A 199 -12.73 4.26 4.18
N PHE A 200 -12.53 3.01 4.56
CA PHE A 200 -12.02 2.59 5.87
C PHE A 200 -10.54 2.90 6.06
N MET A 201 -9.73 2.75 5.00
CA MET A 201 -8.30 3.08 5.03
C MET A 201 -8.08 4.59 5.12
N ALA A 202 -8.88 5.37 4.40
CA ALA A 202 -8.90 6.83 4.56
C ALA A 202 -9.25 7.23 5.99
N GLY A 203 -10.20 6.52 6.60
CA GLY A 203 -10.62 6.73 7.97
C GLY A 203 -11.85 7.63 8.11
N PHE A 204 -12.35 7.69 9.34
CA PHE A 204 -13.54 8.47 9.67
C PHE A 204 -13.13 9.73 10.44
N TYR A 205 -13.65 10.86 10.01
CA TYR A 205 -13.32 12.20 10.53
C TYR A 205 -14.62 12.90 10.92
N GLY A 206 -15.23 12.43 12.00
CA GLY A 206 -16.47 12.98 12.56
C GLY A 206 -17.71 12.08 12.42
N LEU A 207 -18.83 12.59 12.91
CA LEU A 207 -20.07 11.81 13.06
C LEU A 207 -20.71 11.43 11.72
N ILE A 208 -20.52 12.20 10.65
CA ILE A 208 -21.07 11.87 9.34
C ILE A 208 -20.49 10.56 8.81
N ASP A 209 -19.20 10.33 8.95
CA ASP A 209 -18.55 9.11 8.43
C ASP A 209 -19.05 7.87 9.19
N VAL A 210 -19.17 7.99 10.51
CA VAL A 210 -19.77 6.96 11.37
C VAL A 210 -21.23 6.70 10.99
N ALA A 211 -22.02 7.75 10.75
CA ALA A 211 -23.41 7.61 10.30
C ALA A 211 -23.51 6.93 8.93
N ARG A 212 -22.60 7.24 7.99
CA ARG A 212 -22.52 6.57 6.68
C ARG A 212 -22.22 5.08 6.83
N PHE A 213 -21.31 4.72 7.73
CA PHE A 213 -21.03 3.32 8.07
C PHE A 213 -22.28 2.59 8.61
N PHE A 214 -23.01 3.18 9.54
CA PHE A 214 -24.27 2.58 10.01
C PHE A 214 -25.36 2.55 8.93
N GLY A 215 -25.35 3.51 8.00
CA GLY A 215 -26.18 3.48 6.80
C GLY A 215 -25.87 2.30 5.90
N LEU A 216 -24.59 2.00 5.67
CA LEU A 216 -24.13 0.79 4.97
C LEU A 216 -24.62 -0.47 5.70
N LEU A 217 -24.39 -0.56 7.02
CA LEU A 217 -24.84 -1.69 7.82
C LEU A 217 -26.36 -1.90 7.72
N GLY A 218 -27.14 -0.82 7.78
CA GLY A 218 -28.58 -0.87 7.58
C GLY A 218 -29.01 -1.38 6.20
N GLN A 219 -28.23 -1.10 5.14
CA GLN A 219 -28.49 -1.66 3.81
C GLN A 219 -28.16 -3.15 3.74
N ILE A 220 -27.07 -3.58 4.40
CA ILE A 220 -26.69 -5.00 4.51
C ILE A 220 -27.76 -5.78 5.27
N LEU A 221 -28.19 -5.30 6.43
CA LEU A 221 -29.23 -5.94 7.26
C LEU A 221 -30.59 -6.04 6.55
N ARG A 222 -30.86 -5.15 5.60
CA ARG A 222 -32.08 -5.19 4.75
C ARG A 222 -31.91 -6.04 3.49
N GLY A 223 -30.77 -6.72 3.32
CA GLY A 223 -30.48 -7.54 2.14
C GLY A 223 -30.28 -6.74 0.84
N ARG A 224 -30.06 -5.42 0.91
CA ARG A 224 -29.82 -4.58 -0.27
C ARG A 224 -28.37 -4.63 -0.74
N LEU A 225 -27.46 -4.91 0.18
CA LEU A 225 -26.04 -5.09 -0.09
C LEU A 225 -25.59 -6.41 0.52
N SER A 226 -24.76 -7.15 -0.20
CA SER A 226 -24.21 -8.40 0.27
C SER A 226 -22.74 -8.24 0.67
N VAL A 227 -22.42 -8.56 1.93
CA VAL A 227 -21.03 -8.70 2.39
C VAL A 227 -20.34 -9.93 1.80
N MET A 228 -21.10 -10.82 1.14
CA MET A 228 -20.53 -11.98 0.48
C MET A 228 -19.83 -11.65 -0.83
N GLU A 229 -20.24 -10.57 -1.48
CA GLU A 229 -19.72 -10.13 -2.79
C GLU A 229 -18.43 -9.29 -2.67
N GLY A 230 -18.07 -8.89 -1.44
CA GLY A 230 -16.90 -8.05 -1.17
C GLY A 230 -17.09 -6.58 -1.53
N PHE A 231 -16.22 -5.71 -1.01
CA PHE A 231 -16.27 -4.26 -1.27
C PHE A 231 -14.91 -3.71 -1.71
N GLY A 232 -13.98 -4.56 -2.15
CA GLY A 232 -12.64 -4.12 -2.54
C GLY A 232 -12.62 -3.41 -3.88
N GLY A 233 -11.57 -2.61 -4.07
CA GLY A 233 -11.34 -1.88 -5.32
C GLY A 233 -10.74 -2.74 -6.44
N ALA A 234 -10.14 -3.90 -6.13
CA ALA A 234 -9.33 -4.70 -7.05
C ALA A 234 -8.26 -3.85 -7.78
N ASN A 235 -7.60 -2.97 -7.03
CA ASN A 235 -6.75 -1.90 -7.57
C ASN A 235 -5.25 -2.12 -7.37
N THR A 236 -4.84 -3.11 -6.59
CA THR A 236 -3.49 -3.16 -6.00
C THR A 236 -2.48 -3.83 -6.92
N SER A 237 -2.81 -4.99 -7.49
CA SER A 237 -1.88 -5.74 -8.34
C SER A 237 -2.60 -6.60 -9.38
N VAL A 238 -1.82 -7.24 -10.24
CA VAL A 238 -2.25 -8.22 -11.24
C VAL A 238 -1.46 -9.51 -11.03
N ALA A 239 -2.11 -10.67 -11.12
CA ALA A 239 -1.43 -11.97 -11.02
C ALA A 239 -1.94 -12.95 -12.07
N PHE A 240 -1.07 -13.89 -12.47
CA PHE A 240 -1.42 -15.01 -13.33
C PHE A 240 -0.93 -16.32 -12.71
N PHE A 241 -1.88 -17.20 -12.36
CA PHE A 241 -1.62 -18.58 -11.94
C PHE A 241 -2.90 -19.40 -12.07
N GLY A 242 -2.80 -20.74 -12.08
CA GLY A 242 -3.97 -21.60 -12.24
C GLY A 242 -4.75 -21.30 -13.52
N LYS A 243 -4.05 -20.84 -14.57
CA LYS A 243 -4.59 -20.37 -15.86
C LYS A 243 -5.61 -19.24 -15.76
N LYS A 244 -5.53 -18.41 -14.71
CA LYS A 244 -6.42 -17.27 -14.48
C LYS A 244 -5.59 -16.00 -14.37
N LEU A 245 -5.94 -15.00 -15.17
CA LEU A 245 -5.44 -13.64 -15.01
C LEU A 245 -6.38 -12.89 -14.07
N MET A 246 -5.82 -12.23 -13.06
CA MET A 246 -6.61 -11.67 -11.96
C MET A 246 -6.15 -10.28 -11.56
N ALA A 247 -7.10 -9.41 -11.25
CA ALA A 247 -6.88 -8.16 -10.52
C ALA A 247 -7.11 -8.38 -9.02
N LEU A 248 -6.23 -7.84 -8.18
CA LEU A 248 -6.18 -8.13 -6.76
C LEU A 248 -6.30 -6.87 -5.90
N CYS A 249 -6.85 -7.04 -4.70
CA CYS A 249 -6.83 -6.06 -3.62
C CYS A 249 -7.00 -6.80 -2.30
N GLU A 250 -6.18 -6.48 -1.30
CA GLU A 250 -6.12 -7.19 0.00
C GLU A 250 -7.43 -7.16 0.81
N SER A 251 -8.38 -6.30 0.44
CA SER A 251 -9.69 -6.19 1.11
C SER A 251 -10.78 -7.09 0.52
N ASP A 252 -10.48 -7.86 -0.54
CA ASP A 252 -11.47 -8.67 -1.26
C ASP A 252 -10.85 -9.93 -1.92
N LEU A 253 -11.68 -10.78 -2.50
CA LEU A 253 -11.25 -11.87 -3.36
C LEU A 253 -10.85 -11.34 -4.75
N PRO A 254 -9.99 -12.08 -5.47
CA PRO A 254 -9.55 -11.73 -6.82
C PRO A 254 -10.69 -11.59 -7.82
N TYR A 255 -10.53 -10.70 -8.79
CA TYR A 255 -11.42 -10.61 -9.95
C TYR A 255 -10.71 -11.15 -11.18
N ILE A 256 -11.29 -12.18 -11.81
CA ILE A 256 -10.77 -12.74 -13.06
C ILE A 256 -11.04 -11.74 -14.17
N ILE A 257 -9.97 -11.40 -14.89
CA ILE A 257 -10.00 -10.57 -16.08
C ILE A 257 -9.45 -11.37 -17.26
N THR A 258 -9.69 -10.90 -18.47
CA THR A 258 -9.12 -11.47 -19.70
C THR A 258 -8.61 -10.35 -20.60
N LEU A 259 -7.69 -10.70 -21.49
CA LEU A 259 -7.17 -9.82 -22.54
C LEU A 259 -7.60 -10.38 -23.90
N THR A 260 -8.38 -9.61 -24.66
CA THR A 260 -8.86 -10.02 -25.99
C THR A 260 -7.73 -10.00 -27.02
N GLU A 261 -8.00 -10.53 -28.22
CA GLU A 261 -7.01 -10.58 -29.31
C GLU A 261 -6.57 -9.19 -29.77
N ASP A 262 -7.50 -8.24 -29.81
CA ASP A 262 -7.26 -6.83 -30.12
C ASP A 262 -6.63 -6.06 -28.94
N GLY A 263 -6.42 -6.70 -27.78
CA GLY A 263 -5.77 -6.09 -26.63
C GLY A 263 -6.70 -5.31 -25.70
N ASP A 264 -8.02 -5.53 -25.77
CA ASP A 264 -8.97 -4.98 -24.80
C ASP A 264 -9.02 -5.84 -23.52
N ILE A 265 -9.46 -5.23 -22.42
CA ILE A 265 -9.56 -5.89 -21.12
C ILE A 265 -11.04 -6.11 -20.80
N LYS A 266 -11.39 -7.29 -20.29
CA LYS A 266 -12.75 -7.57 -19.79
C LYS A 266 -12.71 -8.16 -18.39
N THR A 267 -13.55 -7.63 -17.50
CA THR A 267 -13.79 -8.27 -16.19
C THR A 267 -14.79 -9.40 -16.39
N LEU A 268 -14.40 -10.63 -16.06
CA LEU A 268 -15.26 -11.79 -16.21
C LEU A 268 -16.14 -12.00 -14.98
N LYS A 269 -15.52 -12.14 -13.81
CA LYS A 269 -16.21 -12.41 -12.53
C LYS A 269 -15.26 -12.29 -11.35
N ARG A 270 -15.81 -12.19 -10.14
CA ARG A 270 -15.08 -12.46 -8.90
C ARG A 270 -14.76 -13.95 -8.80
N TRP A 271 -13.58 -14.28 -8.26
CA TRP A 271 -13.16 -15.67 -8.07
C TRP A 271 -13.50 -16.15 -6.65
N ASP A 272 -14.73 -16.63 -6.49
CA ASP A 272 -15.26 -17.07 -5.19
C ASP A 272 -14.78 -18.47 -4.78
N PHE A 273 -13.46 -18.66 -4.66
CA PHE A 273 -12.87 -19.91 -4.16
C PHE A 273 -13.09 -20.11 -2.65
N ASP A 274 -13.57 -19.08 -1.94
CA ASP A 274 -13.90 -19.12 -0.52
C ASP A 274 -15.26 -18.46 -0.27
N ARG A 275 -16.15 -19.19 0.43
CA ARG A 275 -17.52 -18.76 0.72
C ARG A 275 -17.69 -18.14 2.11
N ARG A 276 -16.61 -17.79 2.80
CA ARG A 276 -16.69 -17.08 4.08
C ARG A 276 -17.11 -15.62 3.88
N VAL A 277 -17.83 -15.11 4.87
CA VAL A 277 -18.19 -13.69 4.95
C VAL A 277 -16.91 -12.85 4.96
N MET A 278 -16.84 -11.83 4.11
CA MET A 278 -15.67 -10.97 3.96
C MET A 278 -14.38 -11.73 3.65
N ALA A 279 -14.48 -12.84 2.89
CA ALA A 279 -13.31 -13.52 2.38
C ALA A 279 -12.45 -12.55 1.55
N ASN A 280 -11.14 -12.65 1.76
CA ASN A 280 -10.14 -11.86 1.05
C ASN A 280 -8.91 -12.73 0.76
N MET A 281 -7.98 -12.18 -0.03
CA MET A 281 -6.67 -12.74 -0.31
C MET A 281 -5.66 -11.61 -0.43
N THR A 282 -4.41 -11.87 -0.07
CA THR A 282 -3.30 -10.94 -0.31
C THR A 282 -3.25 -10.45 -1.77
N ALA A 283 -2.83 -9.20 -1.94
CA ALA A 283 -2.50 -8.66 -3.26
C ALA A 283 -1.15 -9.19 -3.79
N HIS A 284 -0.37 -9.91 -2.99
CA HIS A 284 0.96 -10.38 -3.37
C HIS A 284 1.10 -11.91 -3.29
N PRO A 285 0.26 -12.69 -3.98
CA PRO A 285 0.48 -14.12 -4.06
C PRO A 285 1.85 -14.39 -4.70
N LYS A 286 2.59 -15.35 -4.17
CA LYS A 286 3.91 -15.73 -4.72
C LYS A 286 3.75 -17.00 -5.53
N PHE A 287 4.07 -16.92 -6.82
CA PHE A 287 4.05 -18.05 -7.73
C PHE A 287 5.42 -18.71 -7.78
N ASP A 288 5.45 -20.03 -7.68
CA ASP A 288 6.67 -20.83 -7.83
C ASP A 288 6.72 -21.42 -9.25
N GLU A 289 7.67 -20.95 -10.06
CA GLU A 289 7.82 -21.41 -11.44
C GLU A 289 8.20 -22.90 -11.55
N ASP A 290 8.78 -23.52 -10.51
CA ASP A 290 9.20 -24.92 -10.54
C ASP A 290 8.03 -25.87 -10.26
N THR A 291 7.20 -25.54 -9.26
CA THR A 291 6.05 -26.38 -8.88
C THR A 291 4.74 -25.96 -9.55
N LYS A 292 4.72 -24.78 -10.18
CA LYS A 292 3.53 -24.11 -10.73
C LYS A 292 2.44 -23.83 -9.69
N GLU A 293 2.79 -23.85 -8.41
CA GLU A 293 1.88 -23.51 -7.32
C GLU A 293 1.88 -22.00 -7.03
N ALA A 294 0.79 -21.52 -6.45
CA ALA A 294 0.73 -20.18 -5.89
C ALA A 294 0.50 -20.23 -4.39
N PHE A 295 1.31 -19.49 -3.65
CA PHE A 295 1.20 -19.32 -2.21
C PHE A 295 0.49 -18.00 -1.91
N ALA A 296 -0.43 -18.02 -0.96
CA ALA A 296 -1.21 -16.85 -0.59
C ALA A 296 -1.55 -16.87 0.89
N PHE A 297 -2.01 -15.72 1.39
CA PHE A 297 -2.57 -15.63 2.71
C PHE A 297 -3.75 -14.68 2.69
N ARG A 298 -4.45 -14.64 3.82
CA ARG A 298 -5.41 -13.61 4.18
C ARG A 298 -5.08 -13.10 5.57
N TYR A 299 -5.34 -11.83 5.82
CA TYR A 299 -5.32 -11.28 7.16
C TYR A 299 -6.69 -10.72 7.52
N ASN A 300 -7.00 -10.71 8.81
CA ASN A 300 -8.29 -10.27 9.34
C ASN A 300 -8.10 -9.38 10.56
N MET A 301 -9.13 -8.57 10.85
CA MET A 301 -9.23 -7.81 12.09
C MET A 301 -9.68 -8.65 13.30
N PHE A 302 -10.18 -9.87 13.04
CA PHE A 302 -10.66 -10.81 14.05
C PHE A 302 -9.89 -12.12 13.94
N CYS A 303 -9.82 -12.87 15.04
CA CYS A 303 -9.14 -14.17 15.06
C CYS A 303 -9.87 -15.17 14.13
N PRO A 304 -9.16 -15.97 13.29
CA PRO A 304 -7.71 -15.94 13.08
C PRO A 304 -7.24 -14.71 12.31
N PHE A 305 -6.24 -14.01 12.85
CA PHE A 305 -5.72 -12.75 12.29
C PHE A 305 -4.91 -12.95 11.02
N LEU A 306 -4.35 -14.14 10.82
CA LEU A 306 -3.59 -14.53 9.65
C LEU A 306 -3.90 -16.00 9.33
N THR A 307 -4.22 -16.27 8.07
CA THR A 307 -4.44 -17.63 7.56
C THR A 307 -3.68 -17.78 6.24
N PHE A 308 -2.83 -18.80 6.19
CA PHE A 308 -2.04 -19.15 5.02
C PHE A 308 -2.73 -20.27 4.21
N PHE A 309 -2.58 -20.27 2.90
CA PHE A 309 -3.05 -21.32 2.01
C PHE A 309 -2.29 -21.31 0.69
N ARG A 310 -2.43 -22.37 -0.10
CA ARG A 310 -1.82 -22.48 -1.43
C ARG A 310 -2.83 -22.94 -2.48
N PHE A 311 -2.48 -22.72 -3.73
CA PHE A 311 -3.16 -23.23 -4.91
C PHE A 311 -2.23 -24.15 -5.68
N ASP A 312 -2.75 -25.25 -6.19
CA ASP A 312 -2.02 -26.09 -7.13
C ASP A 312 -1.91 -25.45 -8.52
N GLU A 313 -1.26 -26.15 -9.45
CA GLU A 313 -1.07 -25.74 -10.85
C GLU A 313 -2.38 -25.45 -11.62
N ASN A 314 -3.49 -26.04 -11.17
CA ASN A 314 -4.81 -25.87 -11.78
C ASN A 314 -5.61 -24.73 -11.11
N GLY A 315 -5.03 -24.11 -10.08
CA GLY A 315 -5.68 -23.08 -9.28
C GLY A 315 -6.69 -23.67 -8.28
N VAL A 316 -6.57 -24.94 -7.89
CA VAL A 316 -7.39 -25.52 -6.82
C VAL A 316 -6.79 -25.14 -5.48
N LYS A 317 -7.61 -24.52 -4.63
CA LYS A 317 -7.20 -24.10 -3.30
C LYS A 317 -7.07 -25.30 -2.35
N HIS A 318 -5.96 -25.35 -1.61
CA HIS A 318 -5.74 -26.29 -0.51
C HIS A 318 -6.29 -25.78 0.83
N GLU A 319 -6.24 -26.64 1.84
CA GLU A 319 -6.71 -26.35 3.20
C GLU A 319 -6.02 -25.13 3.81
N ASP A 320 -6.75 -24.45 4.70
CA ASP A 320 -6.25 -23.27 5.40
C ASP A 320 -5.35 -23.67 6.57
N VAL A 321 -4.24 -22.96 6.72
CA VAL A 321 -3.34 -23.02 7.86
C VAL A 321 -3.55 -21.76 8.70
N ASN A 322 -4.29 -21.88 9.80
CA ASN A 322 -4.53 -20.77 10.71
C ASN A 322 -3.28 -20.49 11.56
N ILE A 323 -2.78 -19.25 11.52
CA ILE A 323 -1.63 -18.83 12.31
C ILE A 323 -2.12 -18.33 13.67
N THR A 324 -2.34 -19.26 14.58
CA THR A 324 -2.88 -18.99 15.92
C THR A 324 -1.87 -18.32 16.84
N SER A 325 -0.58 -18.44 16.53
CA SER A 325 0.52 -17.79 17.26
C SER A 325 0.60 -16.27 17.04
N LEU A 326 -0.05 -15.71 16.01
CA LEU A 326 -0.24 -14.27 15.85
C LEU A 326 -1.35 -13.79 16.80
N LYS A 327 -1.02 -12.95 17.79
CA LYS A 327 -1.92 -12.63 18.92
C LYS A 327 -2.70 -11.33 18.78
N GLN A 328 -2.43 -10.55 17.74
CA GLN A 328 -3.09 -9.28 17.50
C GLN A 328 -3.20 -9.02 15.99
N PRO A 329 -4.21 -8.24 15.55
CA PRO A 329 -4.34 -7.88 14.15
C PRO A 329 -3.20 -6.93 13.75
N CYS A 330 -2.54 -7.27 12.65
CA CYS A 330 -1.39 -6.56 12.09
C CYS A 330 -1.62 -6.42 10.59
N LEU A 331 -1.27 -5.26 10.02
CA LEU A 331 -1.27 -5.11 8.58
C LEU A 331 -0.04 -5.83 8.02
N ILE A 332 -0.28 -6.94 7.34
CA ILE A 332 0.73 -7.73 6.62
C ILE A 332 0.40 -7.55 5.15
N HIS A 333 1.11 -6.65 4.48
CA HIS A 333 0.84 -6.32 3.07
C HIS A 333 1.40 -7.40 2.15
N ASP A 334 2.66 -7.77 2.36
CA ASP A 334 3.41 -8.73 1.55
C ASP A 334 4.00 -9.85 2.43
N PHE A 335 4.45 -10.91 1.78
CA PHE A 335 5.13 -12.05 2.39
C PHE A 335 6.20 -12.57 1.41
N ALA A 336 7.01 -13.56 1.79
CA ALA A 336 7.95 -14.17 0.86
C ALA A 336 7.87 -15.70 0.91
N ILE A 337 8.41 -16.34 -0.12
CA ILE A 337 8.58 -17.79 -0.18
C ILE A 337 10.04 -18.12 -0.41
N THR A 338 10.44 -19.32 0.01
CA THR A 338 11.70 -19.96 -0.36
C THR A 338 11.39 -21.35 -0.92
N LYS A 339 12.43 -22.12 -1.24
CA LYS A 339 12.29 -23.52 -1.64
C LYS A 339 11.50 -24.36 -0.62
N ARG A 340 11.71 -24.15 0.68
CA ARG A 340 11.09 -24.94 1.77
C ARG A 340 10.10 -24.16 2.63
N PHE A 341 10.16 -22.83 2.68
CA PHE A 341 9.44 -22.03 3.67
C PHE A 341 8.56 -20.95 3.06
N VAL A 342 7.58 -20.50 3.84
CA VAL A 342 6.92 -19.21 3.69
C VAL A 342 7.33 -18.31 4.85
N VAL A 343 7.45 -17.02 4.57
CA VAL A 343 8.00 -16.00 5.46
C VAL A 343 6.98 -14.87 5.61
N PHE A 344 6.52 -14.63 6.83
CA PHE A 344 5.58 -13.56 7.17
C PHE A 344 6.29 -12.47 7.96
N ASP A 345 6.05 -11.20 7.60
CA ASP A 345 6.56 -10.07 8.37
C ASP A 345 5.48 -9.48 9.27
N GLU A 346 5.65 -9.64 10.58
CA GLU A 346 4.83 -9.00 11.59
C GLU A 346 5.42 -7.63 11.95
N THR A 347 4.91 -6.60 11.28
CA THR A 347 5.35 -5.21 11.45
C THR A 347 4.73 -4.53 12.68
N GLN A 348 5.10 -3.26 12.90
CA GLN A 348 4.48 -2.36 13.89
C GLN A 348 3.17 -1.73 13.41
N LEU A 349 2.72 -2.00 12.18
CA LEU A 349 1.44 -1.52 11.66
C LEU A 349 0.30 -2.37 12.22
N VAL A 350 -0.65 -1.70 12.88
CA VAL A 350 -1.76 -2.34 13.61
C VAL A 350 -3.09 -1.73 13.21
N PHE A 351 -4.18 -2.45 13.49
CA PHE A 351 -5.53 -1.95 13.26
C PHE A 351 -6.12 -1.31 14.52
N SER A 352 -6.67 -0.10 14.38
CA SER A 352 -7.29 0.69 15.44
C SER A 352 -8.75 1.00 15.10
N VAL A 353 -9.61 -0.04 15.15
CA VAL A 353 -11.05 0.09 14.89
C VAL A 353 -11.71 1.13 15.81
N ALA A 354 -11.30 1.18 17.07
CA ALA A 354 -11.83 2.15 18.04
C ALA A 354 -11.55 3.60 17.63
N LYS A 355 -10.33 3.90 17.15
CA LYS A 355 -9.95 5.25 16.68
C LYS A 355 -10.83 5.67 15.49
N MET A 356 -11.01 4.78 14.53
CA MET A 356 -11.89 5.03 13.38
C MET A 356 -13.35 5.22 13.82
N MET A 357 -13.91 4.34 14.65
CA MET A 357 -15.31 4.45 15.10
C MET A 357 -15.59 5.67 16.00
N LEU A 358 -14.57 6.21 16.66
CA LEU A 358 -14.65 7.50 17.37
C LEU A 358 -14.51 8.71 16.44
N GLY A 359 -14.39 8.51 15.12
CA GLY A 359 -14.23 9.57 14.14
C GLY A 359 -12.87 10.29 14.23
N ARG A 360 -11.82 9.58 14.65
CA ARG A 360 -10.48 10.13 14.92
C ARG A 360 -9.41 9.70 13.90
N GLY A 361 -9.83 9.31 12.69
CA GLY A 361 -8.94 9.04 11.55
C GLY A 361 -8.96 7.59 11.07
N SER A 362 -7.84 7.18 10.46
CA SER A 362 -7.68 5.89 9.79
C SER A 362 -7.81 4.68 10.73
N ILE A 363 -8.23 3.56 10.14
CA ILE A 363 -8.20 2.24 10.75
C ILE A 363 -6.78 1.71 10.93
N VAL A 364 -5.80 2.17 10.13
CA VAL A 364 -4.40 1.77 10.28
C VAL A 364 -3.70 2.74 11.22
N ASP A 365 -2.93 2.19 12.15
CA ASP A 365 -2.08 2.92 13.08
C ASP A 365 -0.73 2.20 13.23
N HIS A 366 0.16 2.77 14.03
CA HIS A 366 1.43 2.14 14.37
C HIS A 366 1.57 2.01 15.89
N ASN A 367 2.13 0.90 16.35
CA ASN A 367 2.48 0.70 17.75
C ASN A 367 4.00 0.70 17.93
N PRO A 368 4.61 1.83 18.35
CA PRO A 368 6.07 1.93 18.48
C PRO A 368 6.64 1.03 19.57
N LYS A 369 5.82 0.50 20.48
CA LYS A 369 6.26 -0.44 21.53
C LYS A 369 6.29 -1.89 21.06
N LYS A 370 5.62 -2.21 19.94
CA LYS A 370 5.65 -3.55 19.36
C LYS A 370 7.04 -3.78 18.75
N ILE A 371 7.62 -4.95 19.00
CA ILE A 371 8.88 -5.35 18.36
C ILE A 371 8.51 -6.17 17.11
N PRO A 372 8.96 -5.78 15.91
CA PRO A 372 8.69 -6.57 14.71
C PRO A 372 9.25 -7.99 14.80
N ARG A 373 8.60 -8.92 14.10
CA ARG A 373 9.02 -10.32 14.06
C ARG A 373 8.86 -10.88 12.65
N ILE A 374 9.76 -11.78 12.27
CA ILE A 374 9.63 -12.58 11.06
C ILE A 374 9.20 -13.98 11.45
N GLY A 375 8.12 -14.47 10.84
CA GLY A 375 7.59 -15.81 11.02
C GLY A 375 8.02 -16.70 9.86
N VAL A 376 8.68 -17.81 10.15
CA VAL A 376 9.09 -18.81 9.15
C VAL A 376 8.32 -20.10 9.36
N LEU A 377 7.56 -20.52 8.36
CA LEU A 377 6.73 -21.74 8.39
C LEU A 377 7.10 -22.64 7.20
N PRO A 378 7.22 -23.97 7.36
CA PRO A 378 7.33 -24.87 6.22
C PRO A 378 6.17 -24.67 5.24
N ARG A 379 6.46 -24.49 3.94
CA ARG A 379 5.43 -24.08 2.96
C ARG A 379 4.30 -25.09 2.73
N TYR A 380 4.49 -26.34 3.17
CA TYR A 380 3.50 -27.42 3.13
C TYR A 380 2.99 -27.82 4.53
N ALA A 381 3.20 -26.99 5.54
CA ALA A 381 2.66 -27.25 6.87
C ALA A 381 1.12 -27.33 6.83
N THR A 382 0.55 -28.19 7.68
CA THR A 382 -0.90 -28.37 7.82
C THR A 382 -1.48 -27.60 9.02
N ASN A 383 -0.62 -27.06 9.88
CA ASN A 383 -0.94 -26.23 11.04
C ASN A 383 0.26 -25.32 11.37
N ASP A 384 0.14 -24.46 12.38
CA ASP A 384 1.21 -23.52 12.76
C ASP A 384 2.18 -24.04 13.84
N SER A 385 2.22 -25.35 14.11
CA SER A 385 3.09 -25.92 15.16
C SER A 385 4.58 -25.79 14.84
N ASP A 386 4.94 -25.81 13.55
CA ASP A 386 6.32 -25.67 13.08
C ASP A 386 6.72 -24.21 12.76
N LEU A 387 5.82 -23.25 13.00
CA LEU A 387 6.11 -21.84 12.80
C LEU A 387 7.09 -21.34 13.87
N LYS A 388 8.21 -20.76 13.41
CA LYS A 388 9.18 -20.09 14.26
C LYS A 388 9.11 -18.58 14.09
N TRP A 389 9.00 -17.85 15.20
CA TRP A 389 9.03 -16.38 15.22
C TRP A 389 10.40 -15.87 15.66
N PHE A 390 10.98 -14.98 14.87
CA PHE A 390 12.28 -14.37 15.08
C PHE A 390 12.11 -12.87 15.30
N TYR A 391 12.62 -12.31 16.40
CA TYR A 391 12.51 -10.87 16.65
C TYR A 391 13.51 -10.10 15.79
N VAL A 392 13.03 -9.14 15.01
CA VAL A 392 13.87 -8.31 14.12
C VAL A 392 13.61 -6.83 14.39
N PRO A 393 14.19 -6.27 15.48
CA PRO A 393 13.91 -4.90 15.89
C PRO A 393 14.15 -3.87 14.77
N GLY A 394 13.16 -3.01 14.55
CA GLY A 394 13.23 -1.90 13.59
C GLY A 394 13.14 -2.30 12.12
N PHE A 395 12.83 -3.56 11.81
CA PHE A 395 12.49 -4.00 10.45
C PHE A 395 10.95 -4.06 10.31
N ASN A 396 10.40 -3.23 9.44
CA ASN A 396 8.99 -3.18 9.06
C ASN A 396 8.94 -3.26 7.53
N GLY A 397 9.14 -4.46 7.01
CA GLY A 397 9.04 -4.77 5.59
C GLY A 397 7.64 -4.45 5.08
N PHE A 398 7.57 -3.65 4.01
CA PHE A 398 6.32 -3.38 3.33
C PHE A 398 6.18 -4.27 2.10
N HIS A 399 7.17 -4.24 1.20
CA HIS A 399 7.34 -5.22 0.13
C HIS A 399 8.55 -6.12 0.42
N LEU A 400 8.32 -7.43 0.41
CA LEU A 400 9.38 -8.42 0.49
C LEU A 400 9.73 -8.85 -0.93
N VAL A 401 10.83 -8.31 -1.42
CA VAL A 401 11.28 -8.42 -2.82
C VAL A 401 11.58 -9.86 -3.18
N ASN A 402 12.33 -10.55 -2.33
CA ASN A 402 12.63 -11.97 -2.47
C ASN A 402 13.10 -12.57 -1.14
N ALA A 403 13.03 -13.89 -1.03
CA ALA A 403 13.71 -14.62 0.02
C ALA A 403 14.28 -15.92 -0.55
N TRP A 404 15.39 -16.39 0.01
CA TRP A 404 16.00 -17.65 -0.40
C TRP A 404 16.74 -18.31 0.74
N GLU A 405 17.11 -19.56 0.53
CA GLU A 405 17.90 -20.35 1.45
C GLU A 405 19.34 -20.46 0.93
N ASN A 406 20.31 -20.40 1.83
CA ASN A 406 21.70 -20.70 1.52
C ASN A 406 22.07 -22.14 1.94
N GLU A 407 23.30 -22.55 1.66
CA GLU A 407 23.80 -23.90 1.96
C GLU A 407 23.96 -24.18 3.46
N GLU A 408 23.92 -23.14 4.31
CA GLU A 408 24.14 -23.19 5.76
C GLU A 408 22.83 -23.22 6.56
N ASP A 409 21.71 -23.58 5.93
CA ASP A 409 20.35 -23.53 6.52
C ASP A 409 19.95 -22.11 6.99
N GLU A 410 20.52 -21.07 6.39
CA GLU A 410 20.07 -19.70 6.63
C GLU A 410 19.04 -19.26 5.59
N ILE A 411 18.10 -18.44 6.05
CA ILE A 411 17.13 -17.77 5.19
C ILE A 411 17.56 -16.31 5.06
N GLU A 412 17.82 -15.89 3.83
CA GLU A 412 18.06 -14.48 3.48
C GLU A 412 16.77 -13.87 2.94
N ILE A 413 16.39 -12.71 3.47
CA ILE A 413 15.17 -11.98 3.15
C ILE A 413 15.56 -10.58 2.71
N LEU A 414 15.20 -10.24 1.48
CA LEU A 414 15.39 -8.91 0.91
C LEU A 414 14.05 -8.17 0.96
N GLY A 415 14.01 -7.02 1.62
CA GLY A 415 12.77 -6.25 1.75
C GLY A 415 13.00 -4.76 1.87
N THR A 416 12.01 -3.99 1.40
CA THR A 416 11.96 -2.55 1.64
C THR A 416 11.44 -2.29 3.04
N ASN A 417 12.29 -1.75 3.90
CA ASN A 417 11.95 -1.43 5.27
C ASN A 417 11.41 -0.01 5.39
N VAL A 418 10.21 0.16 5.96
CA VAL A 418 9.62 1.47 6.24
C VAL A 418 10.16 2.03 7.55
N LEU A 419 10.88 3.15 7.45
CA LEU A 419 11.47 3.84 8.60
C LEU A 419 10.49 4.86 9.22
N SER A 420 9.61 5.45 8.41
CA SER A 420 8.65 6.48 8.83
C SER A 420 7.21 5.96 8.92
N LEU A 421 6.95 4.95 9.75
CA LEU A 421 5.63 4.28 9.83
C LEU A 421 4.45 5.21 10.08
N GLY A 422 4.62 6.27 10.88
CA GLY A 422 3.58 7.26 11.12
C GLY A 422 3.11 7.99 9.85
N ASN A 423 3.91 7.93 8.79
CA ASN A 423 3.64 8.54 7.49
C ASN A 423 3.20 7.52 6.43
N ILE A 424 2.98 6.23 6.76
CA ILE A 424 2.66 5.21 5.74
C ILE A 424 1.38 5.51 4.93
N LEU A 425 0.43 6.23 5.55
CA LEU A 425 -0.78 6.73 4.90
C LEU A 425 -0.66 8.19 4.43
N VAL A 426 0.53 8.76 4.49
CA VAL A 426 0.85 10.08 3.97
C VAL A 426 1.68 9.90 2.71
N LYS A 427 1.61 10.88 1.82
CA LYS A 427 2.32 10.90 0.53
C LYS A 427 3.83 10.60 0.63
N ARG A 428 4.51 11.06 1.69
CA ARG A 428 5.98 10.93 1.83
C ARG A 428 6.36 9.90 2.87
N VAL A 429 6.94 8.79 2.40
CA VAL A 429 7.48 7.70 3.22
C VAL A 429 8.99 7.63 3.02
N THR A 430 9.72 7.38 4.10
CA THR A 430 11.15 7.08 4.09
C THR A 430 11.36 5.59 4.28
N THR A 431 12.15 5.00 3.39
CA THR A 431 12.49 3.58 3.37
C THR A 431 14.00 3.36 3.31
N SER A 432 14.40 2.12 3.57
CA SER A 432 15.73 1.59 3.24
C SER A 432 15.58 0.19 2.64
N LEU A 433 16.55 -0.22 1.82
CA LEU A 433 16.64 -1.61 1.37
C LEU A 433 17.45 -2.41 2.37
N ASP A 434 16.82 -3.41 2.96
CA ASP A 434 17.41 -4.21 4.03
C ASP A 434 17.48 -5.68 3.63
N LYS A 435 18.57 -6.32 4.06
CA LYS A 435 18.74 -7.77 4.02
C LYS A 435 18.75 -8.33 5.44
N VAL A 436 17.82 -9.22 5.74
CA VAL A 436 17.76 -9.94 7.01
C VAL A 436 18.17 -11.38 6.77
N THR A 437 19.10 -11.90 7.57
CA THR A 437 19.54 -13.30 7.52
C THR A 437 19.17 -13.98 8.83
N ILE A 438 18.53 -15.13 8.74
CA ILE A 438 18.08 -15.93 9.89
C ILE A 438 18.70 -17.32 9.78
N ASN A 439 19.53 -17.70 10.75
CA ASN A 439 20.04 -19.05 10.86
C ASN A 439 18.98 -19.96 11.50
N MET A 440 18.47 -20.95 10.77
CA MET A 440 17.34 -21.76 11.23
C MET A 440 17.71 -22.79 12.31
N GLN A 441 19.00 -23.07 12.49
CA GLN A 441 19.52 -24.01 13.49
C GLN A 441 19.81 -23.30 14.83
N THR A 442 20.54 -22.18 14.80
CA THR A 442 20.95 -21.44 16.00
C THR A 442 19.90 -20.42 16.44
N GLY A 443 19.07 -19.95 15.51
CA GLY A 443 18.15 -18.83 15.72
C GLY A 443 18.84 -17.46 15.72
N GLU A 444 20.11 -17.39 15.32
CA GLU A 444 20.83 -16.14 15.15
C GLU A 444 20.24 -15.32 14.00
N ILE A 445 20.17 -14.01 14.18
CA ILE A 445 19.60 -13.06 13.23
C ILE A 445 20.62 -11.98 12.97
N SER A 446 20.89 -11.68 11.70
CA SER A 446 21.62 -10.50 11.29
C SER A 446 20.79 -9.64 10.34
N ARG A 447 21.03 -8.33 10.39
CA ARG A 447 20.34 -7.35 9.55
C ARG A 447 21.37 -6.38 8.98
N LYS A 448 21.35 -6.21 7.67
CA LYS A 448 22.23 -5.30 6.93
C LYS A 448 21.40 -4.36 6.06
N VAL A 449 21.61 -3.06 6.22
CA VAL A 449 21.09 -2.07 5.27
C VAL A 449 21.96 -2.15 4.01
N LEU A 450 21.37 -2.57 2.89
CA LEU A 450 22.05 -2.65 1.59
C LEU A 450 22.08 -1.29 0.90
N SER A 451 21.00 -0.53 0.98
CA SER A 451 20.96 0.84 0.46
C SER A 451 20.12 1.75 1.36
N PRO A 452 20.65 2.90 1.79
CA PRO A 452 19.89 3.91 2.53
C PRO A 452 19.03 4.81 1.61
N ARG A 453 19.10 4.61 0.29
CA ARG A 453 18.26 5.35 -0.66
C ARG A 453 16.79 4.98 -0.45
N ASN A 454 15.91 5.95 -0.66
CA ASN A 454 14.46 5.74 -0.65
C ASN A 454 14.04 4.91 -1.87
N LEU A 455 14.12 3.59 -1.73
CA LEU A 455 13.82 2.62 -2.77
C LEU A 455 12.54 1.88 -2.42
N GLU A 456 11.73 1.57 -3.43
CA GLU A 456 10.55 0.71 -3.32
C GLU A 456 10.24 0.05 -4.67
N PHE A 457 9.20 -0.78 -4.74
CA PHE A 457 8.74 -1.49 -5.92
C PHE A 457 9.86 -2.32 -6.52
N GLY A 458 10.49 -3.15 -5.67
CA GLY A 458 11.59 -4.02 -6.06
C GLY A 458 11.13 -5.11 -7.02
N ALA A 459 11.77 -5.16 -8.18
CA ALA A 459 11.59 -6.20 -9.18
C ALA A 459 12.86 -7.04 -9.35
N ILE A 460 12.68 -8.33 -9.57
CA ILE A 460 13.73 -9.30 -9.87
C ILE A 460 13.38 -10.03 -11.17
N ASN A 461 14.32 -10.80 -11.69
CA ASN A 461 13.98 -11.82 -12.67
C ASN A 461 13.07 -12.88 -12.01
N SER A 462 11.83 -13.02 -12.49
CA SER A 462 10.79 -13.85 -11.86
C SER A 462 11.18 -15.33 -11.74
N SER A 463 12.03 -15.84 -12.63
CA SER A 463 12.54 -17.22 -12.57
C SER A 463 13.41 -17.51 -11.34
N TYR A 464 13.79 -16.46 -10.60
CA TYR A 464 14.52 -16.54 -9.34
C TYR A 464 13.64 -16.23 -8.11
N ALA A 465 12.32 -16.11 -8.26
CA ALA A 465 11.41 -15.99 -7.11
C ALA A 465 11.59 -17.20 -6.17
N GLY A 466 11.85 -16.94 -4.89
CA GLY A 466 12.13 -17.97 -3.89
C GLY A 466 13.52 -18.61 -3.99
N LYS A 467 14.38 -18.11 -4.89
CA LYS A 467 15.74 -18.58 -5.16
C LYS A 467 16.74 -17.43 -5.02
N ARG A 468 18.02 -17.74 -4.82
CA ARG A 468 19.06 -16.73 -4.73
C ARG A 468 19.18 -15.99 -6.06
N ASN A 469 19.04 -14.67 -6.04
CA ASN A 469 19.24 -13.78 -7.18
C ASN A 469 20.35 -12.76 -6.86
N ARG A 470 21.08 -12.32 -7.88
CA ARG A 470 22.16 -11.33 -7.76
C ARG A 470 21.68 -9.91 -8.04
N TYR A 471 20.73 -9.72 -8.95
CA TYR A 471 20.29 -8.40 -9.39
C TYR A 471 18.84 -8.13 -9.00
N ALA A 472 18.59 -6.90 -8.55
CA ALA A 472 17.26 -6.38 -8.30
C ALA A 472 17.16 -4.93 -8.78
N TYR A 473 15.98 -4.55 -9.25
CA TYR A 473 15.66 -3.25 -9.83
C TYR A 473 14.64 -2.56 -8.94
N PHE A 474 14.90 -1.32 -8.55
CA PHE A 474 14.05 -0.58 -7.61
C PHE A 474 13.68 0.78 -8.17
N ALA A 475 12.48 1.23 -7.86
CA ALA A 475 12.07 2.59 -8.12
C ALA A 475 12.68 3.54 -7.07
N VAL A 476 13.16 4.70 -7.50
CA VAL A 476 13.57 5.78 -6.59
C VAL A 476 12.32 6.55 -6.17
N MET A 477 11.88 6.37 -4.94
CA MET A 477 10.59 6.85 -4.46
C MET A 477 10.67 8.32 -3.99
N GLU A 478 9.78 9.17 -4.52
CA GLU A 478 9.61 10.56 -4.07
C GLU A 478 8.39 10.70 -3.16
N GLU A 479 7.29 10.09 -3.58
CA GLU A 479 6.00 10.05 -2.92
C GLU A 479 5.30 8.75 -3.35
N VAL A 480 4.52 8.08 -2.52
CA VAL A 480 3.90 6.82 -2.95
C VAL A 480 2.73 7.10 -3.93
N PRO A 481 2.67 6.51 -5.15
CA PRO A 481 3.65 5.64 -5.82
C PRO A 481 4.43 6.35 -6.95
N LYS A 482 4.60 7.67 -6.85
CA LYS A 482 5.41 8.55 -7.72
C LYS A 482 6.92 8.31 -7.53
N THR A 483 7.61 7.94 -8.61
CA THR A 483 9.04 7.58 -8.58
C THR A 483 9.84 8.42 -9.58
N SER A 484 11.06 8.85 -9.24
CA SER A 484 11.90 9.72 -10.09
C SER A 484 12.87 8.97 -11.00
N GLY A 485 13.01 7.65 -10.82
CA GLY A 485 13.90 6.83 -11.61
C GLY A 485 13.92 5.37 -11.19
N VAL A 486 14.86 4.61 -11.78
CA VAL A 486 15.13 3.20 -11.49
C VAL A 486 16.60 3.02 -11.14
N VAL A 487 16.88 2.16 -10.17
CA VAL A 487 18.23 1.75 -9.77
C VAL A 487 18.33 0.23 -9.85
N LYS A 488 19.41 -0.27 -10.43
CA LYS A 488 19.82 -1.67 -10.40
C LYS A 488 20.86 -1.89 -9.31
N ILE A 489 20.62 -2.85 -8.43
CA ILE A 489 21.51 -3.20 -7.32
C ILE A 489 22.08 -4.59 -7.56
N ASP A 490 23.40 -4.71 -7.43
CA ASP A 490 24.09 -5.99 -7.27
C ASP A 490 24.06 -6.36 -5.78
N LEU A 491 23.27 -7.38 -5.44
CA LEU A 491 22.99 -7.82 -4.07
C LEU A 491 24.17 -8.52 -3.40
N GLU A 492 25.15 -9.01 -4.17
CA GLU A 492 26.36 -9.62 -3.63
C GLU A 492 27.32 -8.54 -3.13
N THR A 493 27.51 -7.49 -3.93
CA THR A 493 28.42 -6.39 -3.60
C THR A 493 27.73 -5.29 -2.79
N GLY A 494 26.40 -5.20 -2.83
CA GLY A 494 25.59 -4.13 -2.24
C GLY A 494 25.73 -2.79 -2.99
N ARG A 495 26.18 -2.79 -4.24
CA ARG A 495 26.42 -1.56 -5.02
C ARG A 495 25.31 -1.30 -6.02
N GLU A 496 25.03 -0.01 -6.25
CA GLU A 496 24.26 0.43 -7.41
C GLU A 496 25.13 0.23 -8.66
N VAL A 497 24.70 -0.65 -9.56
CA VAL A 497 25.42 -1.01 -10.79
C VAL A 497 24.71 -0.53 -12.05
N GLY A 498 23.51 0.04 -11.91
CA GLY A 498 22.85 0.78 -12.97
C GLY A 498 21.84 1.79 -12.43
N ILE A 499 21.64 2.90 -13.15
CA ILE A 499 20.69 3.93 -12.72
C ILE A 499 20.13 4.71 -13.92
N ARG A 500 18.84 5.05 -13.84
CA ARG A 500 18.19 6.00 -14.75
C ARG A 500 17.21 6.88 -14.01
N PHE A 501 17.48 8.18 -13.99
CA PHE A 501 16.48 9.18 -13.65
C PHE A 501 15.69 9.56 -14.89
N TYR A 502 14.37 9.75 -14.74
CA TYR A 502 13.49 10.09 -15.86
C TYR A 502 13.63 11.55 -16.34
N GLY A 503 14.39 12.37 -15.61
CA GLY A 503 14.57 13.79 -15.89
C GLY A 503 13.60 14.68 -15.11
N VAL A 504 13.84 15.99 -15.17
CA VAL A 504 13.11 16.99 -14.37
C VAL A 504 11.61 16.97 -14.71
N GLY A 505 10.77 16.85 -13.69
CA GLY A 505 9.32 16.80 -13.82
C GLY A 505 8.76 15.52 -14.43
N SER A 506 9.60 14.51 -14.69
CA SER A 506 9.18 13.21 -15.19
C SER A 506 9.24 12.16 -14.10
N PHE A 507 8.17 11.39 -13.95
CA PHE A 507 8.01 10.43 -12.88
C PHE A 507 7.32 9.17 -13.37
N GLY A 508 7.72 8.02 -12.82
CA GLY A 508 7.14 6.73 -13.14
C GLY A 508 6.42 6.08 -11.96
N GLY A 509 6.41 4.75 -11.97
CA GLY A 509 5.95 3.90 -10.87
C GLY A 509 6.87 2.68 -10.71
N GLU A 510 6.28 1.51 -10.49
CA GLU A 510 6.99 0.23 -10.41
C GLU A 510 7.74 -0.11 -11.71
N PRO A 511 9.06 -0.35 -11.66
CA PRO A 511 9.78 -1.01 -12.74
C PRO A 511 9.47 -2.51 -12.73
N LEU A 512 9.41 -3.12 -13.91
CA LEU A 512 9.31 -4.58 -14.04
C LEU A 512 10.44 -5.11 -14.90
N PHE A 513 11.08 -6.20 -14.47
CA PHE A 513 12.07 -6.90 -15.29
C PHE A 513 11.38 -7.89 -16.24
N VAL A 514 11.81 -7.88 -17.49
CA VAL A 514 11.33 -8.78 -18.54
C VAL A 514 12.54 -9.49 -19.14
N ARG A 515 12.60 -10.80 -18.96
CA ARG A 515 13.67 -11.62 -19.54
C ARG A 515 13.54 -11.63 -21.08
N LYS A 516 14.67 -11.62 -21.80
CA LYS A 516 14.64 -11.94 -23.24
C LYS A 516 14.28 -13.41 -23.41
N ASP A 517 13.38 -13.71 -24.35
CA ASP A 517 13.17 -15.10 -24.77
C ASP A 517 14.46 -15.64 -25.42
N ALA A 518 14.69 -16.94 -25.30
CA ALA A 518 15.78 -17.64 -25.96
C ALA A 518 15.66 -17.51 -27.49
N GLU A 519 16.37 -16.57 -28.11
CA GLU A 519 16.55 -16.61 -29.56
C GLU A 519 17.34 -17.88 -29.91
N ASN A 520 16.76 -18.74 -30.75
CA ASN A 520 17.35 -20.01 -31.21
C ASN A 520 17.52 -21.11 -30.14
N GLY A 521 16.72 -21.09 -29.07
CA GLY A 521 16.71 -22.18 -28.07
C GLY A 521 17.89 -22.18 -27.09
N ALA A 522 18.72 -21.13 -27.09
CA ALA A 522 19.71 -20.89 -26.06
C ALA A 522 19.09 -20.02 -24.95
N SER A 523 18.95 -20.57 -23.74
CA SER A 523 18.55 -19.79 -22.57
C SER A 523 19.46 -18.57 -22.40
N PRO A 524 18.93 -17.40 -22.01
CA PRO A 524 19.74 -16.24 -21.66
C PRO A 524 20.84 -16.64 -20.67
N VAL A 525 22.07 -16.21 -20.96
CA VAL A 525 23.27 -16.68 -20.25
C VAL A 525 23.35 -16.08 -18.85
N ASP A 526 22.93 -14.82 -18.71
CA ASP A 526 23.06 -14.04 -17.49
C ASP A 526 21.67 -13.69 -16.89
N GLU A 527 21.61 -13.60 -15.56
CA GLU A 527 20.39 -13.33 -14.79
C GLU A 527 19.68 -12.02 -15.21
N ASP A 528 20.46 -11.01 -15.61
CA ASP A 528 20.00 -9.67 -15.99
C ASP A 528 19.84 -9.46 -17.50
N ASP A 529 19.91 -10.51 -18.31
CA ASP A 529 19.73 -10.41 -19.76
C ASP A 529 18.26 -10.24 -20.13
N GLY A 530 17.84 -8.98 -20.20
CA GLY A 530 16.45 -8.60 -20.30
C GLY A 530 16.25 -7.11 -20.50
N TYR A 531 15.04 -6.67 -20.20
CA TYR A 531 14.63 -5.28 -20.22
C TYR A 531 14.03 -4.90 -18.89
N VAL A 532 14.16 -3.64 -18.52
CA VAL A 532 13.34 -3.03 -17.47
C VAL A 532 12.30 -2.15 -18.15
N ILE A 533 11.03 -2.37 -17.83
CA ILE A 533 9.91 -1.64 -18.40
C ILE A 533 9.20 -0.79 -17.34
N SER A 534 8.70 0.38 -17.73
CA SER A 534 7.97 1.28 -16.83
C SER A 534 7.16 2.33 -17.58
N TYR A 535 5.99 2.70 -17.04
CA TYR A 535 5.29 3.93 -17.45
C TYR A 535 5.98 5.15 -16.83
N VAL A 536 6.13 6.20 -17.63
CA VAL A 536 6.65 7.51 -17.20
C VAL A 536 5.71 8.61 -17.64
N HIS A 537 5.44 9.57 -16.77
CA HIS A 537 4.63 10.73 -17.04
C HIS A 537 5.44 12.00 -16.77
N ASN A 538 5.48 12.89 -17.75
CA ASN A 538 6.07 14.21 -17.62
C ASN A 538 4.99 15.20 -17.17
N GLU A 539 5.07 15.66 -15.92
CA GLU A 539 4.10 16.57 -15.31
C GLU A 539 4.16 17.99 -15.92
N ASN A 540 5.24 18.35 -16.62
CA ASN A 540 5.36 19.65 -17.29
C ASN A 540 4.68 19.67 -18.67
N THR A 541 4.76 18.56 -19.42
CA THR A 541 4.20 18.44 -20.76
C THR A 541 2.88 17.65 -20.80
N GLU A 542 2.47 17.09 -19.67
CA GLU A 542 1.34 16.17 -19.49
C GLU A 542 1.41 14.91 -20.39
N GLU A 543 2.59 14.57 -20.91
CA GLU A 543 2.79 13.42 -21.80
C GLU A 543 3.15 12.17 -21.00
N SER A 544 2.53 11.04 -21.33
CA SER A 544 2.92 9.72 -20.81
C SER A 544 3.64 8.91 -21.87
N ARG A 545 4.66 8.18 -21.45
CA ARG A 545 5.43 7.23 -22.26
C ARG A 545 5.53 5.89 -21.54
N PHE A 546 5.76 4.84 -22.31
CA PHE A 546 6.20 3.55 -21.80
C PHE A 546 7.64 3.33 -22.26
N LEU A 547 8.54 3.13 -21.30
CA LEU A 547 9.96 2.95 -21.56
C LEU A 547 10.31 1.47 -21.54
N VAL A 548 11.13 1.06 -22.50
CA VAL A 548 11.82 -0.23 -22.54
C VAL A 548 13.31 0.06 -22.43
N MET A 549 13.93 -0.36 -21.33
CA MET A 549 15.31 -0.06 -20.99
C MET A 549 16.15 -1.33 -21.00
N ASP A 550 17.39 -1.29 -21.50
CA ASP A 550 18.31 -2.42 -21.40
C ASP A 550 18.69 -2.65 -19.93
N ALA A 551 18.33 -3.82 -19.40
CA ALA A 551 18.53 -4.15 -18.00
C ALA A 551 20.02 -4.35 -17.64
N LYS A 552 20.88 -4.67 -18.63
CA LYS A 552 22.32 -4.88 -18.44
C LYS A 552 23.11 -3.58 -18.45
N SER A 553 22.60 -2.55 -19.13
CA SER A 553 23.27 -1.26 -19.25
C SER A 553 23.43 -0.56 -17.89
N PRO A 554 24.63 -0.02 -17.57
CA PRO A 554 24.84 0.80 -16.38
C PRO A 554 24.00 2.08 -16.34
N GLU A 555 23.50 2.54 -17.49
CA GLU A 555 22.63 3.72 -17.59
C GLU A 555 21.16 3.34 -17.83
N LEU A 556 20.82 2.04 -17.82
CA LEU A 556 19.51 1.52 -18.22
C LEU A 556 19.04 2.17 -19.53
N GLU A 557 19.88 2.12 -20.56
CA GLU A 557 19.65 2.79 -21.85
C GLU A 557 18.26 2.50 -22.42
N ILE A 558 17.58 3.54 -22.93
CA ILE A 558 16.27 3.41 -23.55
C ILE A 558 16.46 2.76 -24.92
N VAL A 559 15.96 1.52 -25.05
CA VAL A 559 15.94 0.77 -26.31
C VAL A 559 14.70 1.12 -27.12
N ALA A 560 13.58 1.41 -26.46
CA ALA A 560 12.38 1.93 -27.07
C ALA A 560 11.61 2.84 -26.11
N ALA A 561 11.01 3.91 -26.64
CA ALA A 561 9.99 4.68 -25.93
C ALA A 561 8.71 4.73 -26.77
N ILE A 562 7.60 4.30 -26.18
CA ILE A 562 6.28 4.34 -26.81
C ILE A 562 5.52 5.53 -26.23
N LYS A 563 4.98 6.39 -27.09
CA LYS A 563 4.13 7.50 -26.66
C LYS A 563 2.72 7.00 -26.38
N MET A 564 2.21 7.25 -25.18
CA MET A 564 0.86 6.86 -24.80
C MET A 564 -0.17 7.82 -25.43
N PRO A 565 -1.36 7.32 -25.81
CA PRO A 565 -2.39 8.13 -26.46
C PRO A 565 -3.07 9.12 -25.50
N ARG A 566 -2.85 8.94 -24.20
CA ARG A 566 -3.35 9.80 -23.13
C ARG A 566 -2.44 9.72 -21.90
N ARG A 567 -2.72 10.58 -20.91
CA ARG A 567 -2.15 10.49 -19.57
C ARG A 567 -2.43 9.12 -18.95
N VAL A 568 -1.38 8.47 -18.47
CA VAL A 568 -1.45 7.25 -17.65
C VAL A 568 -1.18 7.66 -16.20
N PRO A 569 -2.18 7.59 -15.30
CA PRO A 569 -2.02 7.94 -13.90
C PRO A 569 -0.91 7.15 -13.21
N TYR A 570 -0.50 7.61 -12.03
CA TYR A 570 0.27 6.77 -11.13
C TYR A 570 -0.49 5.47 -10.82
N GLY A 571 0.24 4.39 -10.54
CA GLY A 571 -0.33 3.06 -10.33
C GLY A 571 0.49 2.27 -9.34
N PHE A 572 0.09 1.04 -9.11
CA PHE A 572 0.76 0.14 -8.17
C PHE A 572 1.46 -0.95 -8.98
N HIS A 573 1.07 -2.22 -8.77
CA HIS A 573 1.81 -3.35 -9.30
C HIS A 573 1.34 -3.78 -10.69
N GLY A 574 2.29 -4.24 -11.50
CA GLY A 574 2.08 -4.80 -12.81
C GLY A 574 2.55 -6.23 -12.97
N LEU A 575 2.24 -6.77 -14.13
CA LEU A 575 2.55 -8.13 -14.56
C LEU A 575 2.89 -8.09 -16.05
N PHE A 576 3.93 -8.83 -16.43
CA PHE A 576 4.24 -9.10 -17.83
C PHE A 576 3.79 -10.53 -18.16
N LEU A 577 3.11 -10.69 -19.28
CA LEU A 577 2.61 -11.96 -19.78
C LEU A 577 3.36 -12.33 -21.05
N SER A 578 3.96 -13.51 -21.03
CA SER A 578 4.57 -14.14 -22.19
C SER A 578 3.53 -14.55 -23.24
N LYS A 579 4.01 -14.89 -24.44
CA LYS A 579 3.18 -15.42 -25.54
C LYS A 579 2.38 -16.66 -25.12
N GLU A 580 3.01 -17.55 -24.37
CA GLU A 580 2.40 -18.80 -23.92
C GLU A 580 1.28 -18.53 -22.91
N GLU A 581 1.52 -17.64 -21.95
CA GLU A 581 0.52 -17.27 -20.94
C GLU A 581 -0.69 -16.56 -21.57
N LEU A 582 -0.46 -15.64 -22.51
CA LEU A 582 -1.55 -15.00 -23.25
C LEU A 582 -2.38 -16.01 -24.05
N SER A 583 -1.74 -16.98 -24.67
CA SER A 583 -2.42 -18.05 -25.41
C SER A 583 -3.30 -18.88 -24.48
N ASN A 584 -2.78 -19.24 -23.29
CA ASN A 584 -3.52 -19.98 -22.27
C ASN A 584 -4.74 -19.21 -21.74
N ILE A 585 -4.64 -17.88 -21.56
CA ILE A 585 -5.77 -17.04 -21.13
C ILE A 585 -6.90 -17.08 -22.16
N ARG A 586 -6.58 -16.98 -23.46
CA ARG A 586 -7.57 -16.93 -24.55
C ARG A 586 -8.30 -18.25 -24.74
N VAL A 587 -7.62 -19.39 -24.62
CA VAL A 587 -8.23 -20.72 -24.77
C VAL A 587 -9.24 -21.03 -23.64
N HIS A 588 -9.04 -20.46 -22.45
CA HIS A 588 -9.88 -20.73 -21.28
C HIS A 588 -10.94 -19.66 -21.00
N THR A 589 -11.10 -18.69 -21.91
CA THR A 589 -12.19 -17.72 -21.89
C THR A 589 -13.28 -18.18 -22.88
N PRO A 590 -14.47 -18.59 -22.42
CA PRO A 590 -15.55 -19.07 -23.29
C PRO A 590 -16.18 -17.97 -24.16
#